data_AF-A0A4C1YBY9-F1
#
_entry.id   AF-A0A4C1YBY9-F1
#
_cell.length_a   1.000
_cell.length_b   1.000
_cell.length_c   1.000
_cell.angle_alpha   90.00
_cell.angle_beta   90.00
_cell.angle_gamma   90.00
#
_symmetry.space_group_name_H-M   'P 1'
#
loop_
_entity.id
_entity.type
_entity.pdbx_description
1 polymer ?
#
loop_
_entity_poly.entity_id
_entity_poly.type
_entity_poly.pdbx_seq_one_letter_code
_entity_poly.pdbx_strand_id
1 'polypeptide(L)'
;MASSNPLALIEKLTGRENYNTWRFAVKTYLQHEELWECIENPKDEPIDKKKDMKAKSKIILLVDSINYVHIQEAETAKVGTTSPALSTTRAYTQSWPT
;
A
#
# COMPACT_ATOMS: atom_id res chain seq x y z
N MET A 1 -22.17 6.33 21.29
CA MET A 1 -21.09 5.31 21.32
C MET A 1 -19.85 5.97 20.73
N ALA A 2 -18.71 5.95 21.42
CA ALA A 2 -17.49 6.53 20.87
C ALA A 2 -17.14 5.76 19.59
N SER A 3 -17.25 6.41 18.44
CA SER A 3 -16.73 5.91 17.17
C SER A 3 -15.21 5.95 17.28
N SER A 4 -14.63 4.91 17.90
CA SER A 4 -13.20 4.69 17.96
C SER A 4 -12.70 4.67 16.53
N ASN A 5 -11.96 5.70 16.11
CA ASN A 5 -11.44 5.77 14.76
C ASN A 5 -10.19 4.87 14.72
N PRO A 6 -10.24 3.65 14.15
CA PRO A 6 -9.10 2.72 14.16
C PRO A 6 -7.85 3.32 13.50
N LEU A 7 -8.04 4.33 12.63
CA LEU A 7 -6.96 5.14 12.05
C LEU A 7 -6.10 5.85 13.11
N ALA A 8 -6.69 6.26 14.23
CA ALA A 8 -5.98 6.97 15.28
C ALA A 8 -5.08 6.06 16.13
N LEU A 9 -5.24 4.74 16.03
CA LEU A 9 -4.44 3.74 16.75
C LEU A 9 -3.23 3.25 15.94
N ILE A 10 -3.21 3.50 14.63
CA ILE A 10 -2.13 3.06 13.75
C ILE A 10 -1.10 4.17 13.69
N GLU A 11 0.13 3.87 14.09
CA GLU A 11 1.26 4.79 13.95
C GLU A 11 1.46 5.16 12.48
N LYS A 12 1.81 6.42 12.20
CA LYS A 12 2.08 6.85 10.82
C LYS A 12 3.41 6.29 10.32
N LEU A 13 3.52 6.02 9.02
CA LEU A 13 4.78 5.64 8.40
C LEU A 13 5.78 6.80 8.47
N THR A 14 6.82 6.65 9.28
CA THR A 14 7.90 7.64 9.43
C THR A 14 9.08 7.28 8.54
N GLY A 15 9.32 5.98 8.33
CA GLY A 15 10.48 5.54 7.57
C GLY A 15 10.62 4.02 7.54
N ARG A 16 11.84 3.56 7.24
CA ARG A 16 12.14 2.14 7.11
C ARG A 16 12.08 1.43 8.46
N GLU A 17 12.39 2.12 9.55
CA GLU A 17 12.39 1.53 10.90
C GLU A 17 11.02 0.99 11.31
N ASN A 18 9.94 1.70 10.98
CA ASN A 18 8.58 1.31 11.37
C ASN A 18 7.76 0.67 10.24
N TYR A 19 8.29 0.59 9.01
CA TYR A 19 7.60 0.03 7.84
C TYR A 19 7.04 -1.39 8.06
N ASN A 20 7.81 -2.28 8.71
CA ASN A 20 7.37 -3.67 8.93
C ASN A 20 6.14 -3.76 9.85
N THR A 21 6.09 -2.93 10.89
CA THR A 21 4.98 -2.87 11.84
C THR A 21 3.81 -2.13 11.20
N TRP A 22 4.09 -1.00 10.55
CA TRP A 22 3.12 -0.19 9.82
C TRP A 22 2.37 -0.99 8.76
N ARG A 23 3.09 -1.69 7.87
CA ARG A 23 2.46 -2.47 6.79
C ARG A 23 1.51 -3.53 7.33
N PHE A 24 1.85 -4.15 8.46
CA PHE A 24 1.03 -5.17 9.10
C PHE A 24 -0.25 -4.57 9.68
N ALA A 25 -0.14 -3.44 10.37
CA ALA A 25 -1.27 -2.70 10.91
C ALA A 25 -2.20 -2.19 9.79
N VAL A 26 -1.65 -1.60 8.73
CA VAL A 26 -2.41 -1.12 7.56
C VAL A 26 -3.09 -2.27 6.83
N LYS A 27 -2.40 -3.39 6.61
CA LYS A 27 -2.99 -4.59 5.99
C LYS A 27 -4.15 -5.13 6.83
N THR A 28 -4.00 -5.20 8.14
CA THR A 28 -5.07 -5.66 9.06
C THR A 28 -6.26 -4.70 9.02
N TYR A 29 -5.99 -3.40 9.05
CA TYR A 29 -7.00 -2.37 8.98
C TYR A 29 -7.82 -2.38 7.69
N LEU A 30 -7.14 -2.49 6.54
CA LEU A 30 -7.82 -2.54 5.24
C LEU A 30 -8.56 -3.85 5.03
N GLN A 31 -8.12 -4.96 5.62
CA GLN A 31 -8.90 -6.21 5.63
C GLN A 31 -10.19 -6.06 6.47
N HIS A 32 -10.09 -5.42 7.64
CA HIS A 32 -11.25 -5.15 8.49
C HIS A 32 -12.31 -4.27 7.80
N GLU A 33 -11.89 -3.40 6.88
CA GLU A 33 -12.80 -2.56 6.09
C GLU A 33 -13.16 -3.12 4.71
N GLU A 34 -12.76 -4.35 4.38
CA GLU A 34 -13.02 -4.99 3.07
C GLU A 34 -12.46 -4.15 1.90
N LEU A 35 -11.30 -3.53 2.12
CA LEU A 35 -10.58 -2.67 1.17
C LEU A 35 -9.26 -3.30 0.70
N TRP A 36 -8.74 -4.31 1.39
CA TRP A 36 -7.48 -4.97 1.01
C TRP A 36 -7.54 -5.63 -0.39
N GLU A 37 -8.73 -6.03 -0.83
CA GLU A 37 -9.00 -6.53 -2.18
C GLU A 37 -8.56 -5.54 -3.28
N CYS A 38 -8.60 -4.23 -3.00
CA CYS A 38 -8.18 -3.19 -3.95
C CYS A 38 -6.66 -3.17 -4.16
N ILE A 39 -5.89 -3.65 -3.17
CA ILE A 39 -4.42 -3.68 -3.20
C ILE A 39 -3.94 -5.00 -3.79
N GLU A 40 -4.48 -6.12 -3.31
CA GLU A 40 -3.97 -7.45 -3.66
C GLU A 40 -4.56 -8.00 -4.95
N ASN A 41 -5.52 -7.31 -5.59
CA ASN A 41 -6.36 -7.77 -6.71
C ASN A 41 -5.71 -8.86 -7.60
N PRO A 42 -5.91 -10.15 -7.22
CA PRO A 42 -5.16 -11.26 -7.82
C PRO A 42 -5.75 -11.71 -9.16
N LYS A 43 -6.94 -11.20 -9.53
CA LYS A 43 -7.70 -11.63 -10.71
C LYS A 43 -7.84 -10.55 -11.77
N ASP A 44 -7.22 -9.38 -11.55
CA ASP A 44 -7.40 -8.18 -12.39
C ASP A 44 -8.88 -7.83 -12.61
N GLU A 45 -9.72 -8.15 -11.62
CA GLU A 45 -11.14 -7.86 -11.64
C GLU A 45 -11.37 -6.35 -11.55
N PRO A 46 -12.46 -5.82 -12.13
CA PRO A 46 -12.78 -4.41 -12.03
C PRO A 46 -13.01 -4.02 -10.57
N ILE A 47 -12.06 -3.27 -10.00
CA ILE A 47 -12.16 -2.73 -8.63
C ILE A 47 -13.16 -1.58 -8.63
N ASP A 48 -14.03 -1.55 -7.63
CA ASP A 48 -14.91 -0.40 -7.41
C ASP A 48 -14.08 0.86 -7.15
N LYS A 49 -14.24 1.88 -8.02
CA LYS A 49 -13.46 3.13 -7.94
C LYS A 49 -13.63 3.85 -6.60
N LYS A 50 -14.79 3.72 -5.93
CA LYS A 50 -15.00 4.32 -4.61
C LYS A 50 -14.23 3.55 -3.53
N LYS A 51 -14.20 2.20 -3.59
CA LYS A 51 -13.38 1.39 -2.69
C LYS A 51 -11.89 1.69 -2.87
N ASP A 52 -11.39 1.75 -4.11
CA ASP A 52 -9.99 2.07 -4.40
C ASP A 52 -9.61 3.46 -3.87
N MET A 53 -10.42 4.48 -4.17
CA MET A 53 -10.21 5.85 -3.66
C MET A 53 -10.23 5.91 -2.13
N LYS A 54 -11.12 5.13 -1.48
CA LYS A 54 -11.21 5.04 -0.02
C LYS A 54 -9.97 4.37 0.58
N ALA A 55 -9.50 3.27 0.00
CA ALA A 55 -8.29 2.56 0.41
C ALA A 55 -7.06 3.48 0.29
N LYS A 56 -6.90 4.14 -0.86
CA LYS A 56 -5.82 5.11 -1.10
C LYS A 56 -5.83 6.25 -0.08
N SER A 57 -7.00 6.86 0.14
CA SER A 57 -7.13 7.96 1.11
C SER A 57 -6.70 7.54 2.52
N LYS A 58 -7.09 6.34 2.95
CA LYS A 58 -6.71 5.81 4.26
C LYS A 58 -5.21 5.55 4.38
N ILE A 59 -4.59 4.99 3.35
CA ILE A 59 -3.13 4.77 3.33
C ILE A 59 -2.41 6.11 3.44
N ILE A 60 -2.81 7.12 2.67
CA ILE A 60 -2.21 8.46 2.71
C ILE A 60 -2.32 9.09 4.11
N LEU A 61 -3.47 8.95 4.77
CA LEU A 61 -3.67 9.46 6.13
C LEU A 61 -2.80 8.74 7.17
N LEU A 62 -2.35 7.52 6.88
CA LEU A 62 -1.47 6.72 7.72
C LEU A 62 0.02 6.90 7.35
N VAL A 63 0.35 7.83 6.46
CA VAL A 63 1.74 8.17 6.16
C VAL A 63 2.05 9.57 6.70
N ASP A 64 3.25 9.71 7.26
CA ASP A 64 3.75 11.01 7.66
C ASP A 64 3.96 11.91 6.43
N SER A 65 3.63 13.19 6.55
CA SER A 65 3.74 14.16 5.45
C SER A 65 5.15 14.26 4.86
N ILE A 66 6.19 13.95 5.65
CA ILE A 66 7.58 13.92 5.16
C ILE A 66 7.78 12.89 4.02
N ASN A 67 6.94 11.85 3.99
CA ASN A 67 7.03 10.76 3.02
C ASN A 67 6.07 10.94 1.83
N TYR A 68 5.27 12.00 1.77
CA TYR A 68 4.29 12.22 0.68
C TYR A 68 4.97 12.32 -0.69
N VAL A 69 6.19 12.85 -0.75
CA VAL A 69 7.00 12.92 -1.98
C VAL A 69 7.17 11.54 -2.65
N HIS A 70 7.15 10.45 -1.89
CA HIS A 70 7.33 9.09 -2.41
C HIS A 70 6.00 8.39 -2.79
N ILE A 71 4.85 9.00 -2.44
CA ILE A 71 3.52 8.36 -2.55
C ILE A 71 2.61 9.14 -3.49
N GLN A 72 2.90 10.42 -3.73
CA GLN A 72 2.07 11.29 -4.57
C GLN A 72 2.00 10.84 -6.04
N GLU A 73 3.01 10.12 -6.52
CA GLU A 73 3.05 9.55 -7.88
C GLU A 73 2.31 8.20 -8.00
N ALA A 74 1.81 7.63 -6.90
CA ALA A 74 1.06 6.37 -6.93
C ALA A 74 -0.38 6.62 -7.44
N GLU A 75 -0.66 6.28 -8.69
CA GLU A 75 -2.00 6.46 -9.28
C GLU A 75 -3.03 5.47 -8.71
N THR A 76 -2.62 4.29 -8.24
CA THR A 76 -3.50 3.24 -7.70
C THR A 76 -2.98 2.69 -6.36
N ALA A 77 -3.87 2.11 -5.54
CA ALA A 77 -3.50 1.48 -4.26
C ALA A 77 -2.53 0.27 -4.44
N LYS A 78 -2.41 -0.26 -5.66
CA LYS A 78 -1.40 -1.26 -6.05
C LYS A 78 0.04 -0.72 -5.93
N VAL A 79 0.26 0.59 -6.08
CA VAL A 79 1.60 1.20 -6.08
C VAL A 79 2.00 1.62 -4.66
N GLY A 80 2.29 0.62 -3.84
CA GLY A 80 2.94 0.79 -2.53
C GLY A 80 3.97 -0.29 -2.20
N THR A 81 4.08 -1.32 -3.06
CA THR A 81 5.00 -2.46 -2.87
C THR A 81 6.02 -2.62 -3.98
N THR A 82 5.95 -1.82 -5.04
CA THR A 82 6.84 -1.91 -6.20
C THR A 82 7.40 -0.53 -6.55
N SER A 83 8.49 -0.18 -5.88
CA SER A 83 9.39 0.88 -6.34
C SER A 83 9.90 0.53 -7.75
N PRO A 84 9.87 1.45 -8.73
CA PRO A 84 10.32 1.21 -10.10
C PRO A 84 11.84 1.04 -10.27
N ALA A 85 12.62 1.06 -9.18
CA ALA A 85 14.07 0.81 -9.21
C ALA A 85 14.45 -0.63 -9.60
N LEU A 86 13.51 -1.57 -9.74
CA LEU A 86 13.80 -2.97 -10.04
C LEU A 86 13.26 -3.48 -11.39
N SER A 87 12.68 -2.62 -12.23
CA SER A 87 12.36 -2.99 -13.62
C SER A 87 13.60 -3.32 -14.47
N THR A 88 14.81 -2.99 -13.99
CA THR A 88 16.09 -3.35 -14.63
C THR A 88 16.55 -4.77 -14.31
N THR A 89 15.96 -5.47 -13.33
CA THR A 89 16.40 -6.84 -12.97
C THR A 89 15.52 -7.93 -13.60
N ARG A 90 14.68 -7.60 -14.59
CA ARG A 90 14.04 -8.59 -15.49
C ARG A 90 14.99 -9.08 -16.60
N ALA A 91 16.27 -8.69 -16.56
CA ALA A 91 17.29 -9.13 -17.50
C ALA A 91 18.13 -10.34 -17.03
N TYR A 92 18.00 -10.81 -15.78
CA TYR A 92 18.94 -11.80 -15.21
C TYR A 92 18.39 -13.22 -15.03
N THR A 93 17.23 -13.56 -15.61
CA THR A 93 16.68 -14.94 -15.57
C THR A 93 16.67 -15.64 -16.91
N GLN A 94 17.37 -15.13 -17.93
CA GLN A 94 17.34 -15.73 -19.27
C GLN A 94 18.71 -15.86 -19.93
N SER A 95 19.73 -16.32 -19.21
CA SER A 95 20.98 -16.82 -19.80
C SER A 95 21.72 -17.76 -18.84
N TRP A 96 21.33 -19.04 -18.85
CA TRP A 96 22.26 -20.14 -18.58
C TRP A 96 22.55 -20.82 -19.92
N PRO A 97 23.83 -21.05 -20.27
CA PRO A 97 24.22 -22.26 -20.97
C PRO A 97 25.10 -23.14 -20.06
N THR A 98 24.80 -24.44 -20.11
CA THR A 98 25.50 -25.65 -19.60
C THR A 98 26.73 -25.48 -18.72
#